data_AF-A0A645JB93-F1
#
_entry.id   AF-A0A645JB93-F1
#
_cell.length_a   1.000
_cell.length_b   1.000
_cell.length_c   1.000
_cell.angle_alpha   90.00
_cell.angle_beta   90.00
_cell.angle_gamma   90.00
#
_symmetry.space_group_name_H-M   'P 1'
#
loop_
_entity.id
_entity.type
_entity.pdbx_description
1 polymer ?
#
loop_
_entity_poly.entity_id
_entity_poly.type
_entity_poly.pdbx_seq_one_letter_code
_entity_poly.pdbx_strand_id
1 'polypeptide(L)' 'MIEKLVAGAGSERILFGTDLPWFDEYQAVGGIVGAKISEDDMHNILHRNAQRLIPGF' A
#
# COMPACT_ATOMS: atom_id res chain seq x y z
N MET A 1 -4.99 -7.18 -8.02
CA MET A 1 -3.76 -6.59 -8.64
C MET A 1 -2.67 -6.51 -7.59
N ILE A 2 -2.99 -5.95 -6.41
CA ILE A 2 -2.12 -5.89 -5.25
C ILE A 2 -1.48 -7.25 -4.91
N GLU A 3 -2.22 -8.35 -4.99
CA GLU A 3 -1.70 -9.70 -4.72
C GLU A 3 -0.54 -10.07 -5.67
N LYS A 4 -0.64 -9.69 -6.95
CA LYS A 4 0.43 -9.94 -7.93
C LYS A 4 1.64 -9.06 -7.66
N LEU A 5 1.44 -7.82 -7.23
CA LEU A 5 2.53 -6.91 -6.88
C LEU A 5 3.26 -7.41 -5.62
N VAL A 6 2.53 -7.81 -4.59
CA VAL A 6 3.11 -8.38 -3.36
C VAL A 6 3.86 -9.67 -3.67
N ALA A 7 3.27 -10.59 -4.44
CA ALA A 7 3.93 -11.84 -4.82
C ALA A 7 5.19 -11.64 -5.68
N GLY A 8 5.21 -10.61 -6.54
CA GLY A 8 6.32 -10.35 -7.45
C GLY A 8 7.44 -9.49 -6.86
N ALA A 9 7.09 -8.40 -6.17
CA ALA A 9 8.04 -7.40 -5.68
C ALA A 9 8.29 -7.48 -4.16
N GLY A 10 7.42 -8.15 -3.41
CA GLY A 10 7.36 -8.10 -1.95
C GLY A 10 6.67 -6.83 -1.44
N SER A 11 5.94 -6.94 -0.33
CA SER A 11 5.20 -5.81 0.26
C SER A 11 6.11 -4.68 0.73
N GLU A 12 7.35 -4.96 1.17
CA GLU A 12 8.33 -3.98 1.66
C GLU A 12 8.83 -2.96 0.60
N ARG A 13 8.49 -3.17 -0.68
CA ARG A 13 8.90 -2.32 -1.81
C ARG A 13 7.74 -1.56 -2.45
N ILE A 14 6.56 -1.59 -1.82
CA ILE A 14 5.34 -0.99 -2.34
C ILE A 14 4.90 0.15 -1.41
N LEU A 15 4.62 1.32 -1.97
CA LEU A 15 4.10 2.47 -1.22
C LEU A 15 2.63 2.71 -1.58
N PHE A 16 1.84 3.06 -0.58
CA PHE A 16 0.48 3.56 -0.77
C PHE A 16 0.48 5.03 -1.23
N GLY A 17 -0.41 5.34 -2.18
CA GLY A 17 -0.68 6.70 -2.62
C GLY A 17 -2.08 6.78 -3.22
N THR A 18 -2.77 7.89 -3.01
CA THR A 18 -4.16 8.08 -3.45
C THR A 18 -4.27 8.76 -4.82
N ASP A 19 -3.20 9.42 -5.27
CA ASP A 19 -3.19 10.22 -6.49
C ASP A 19 -4.30 11.30 -6.50
N LEU A 20 -4.57 11.88 -5.32
CA LEU A 20 -5.48 13.01 -5.18
C LEU A 20 -4.95 14.24 -5.95
N PRO A 21 -5.84 15.03 -6.58
CA PRO A 21 -7.30 14.95 -6.54
C PRO A 21 -7.93 14.11 -7.65
N TRP A 22 -7.15 13.26 -8.36
CA TRP A 22 -7.62 12.59 -9.57
C TRP A 22 -8.48 11.35 -9.30
N PHE A 23 -8.24 10.66 -8.19
CA PHE A 23 -8.99 9.47 -7.78
C PHE A 23 -9.53 9.59 -6.36
N ASP A 24 -10.66 8.92 -6.11
CA ASP A 24 -11.27 8.82 -4.78
C ASP A 24 -10.38 7.99 -3.85
N GLU A 25 -10.06 8.54 -2.69
CA GLU A 25 -9.21 7.91 -1.68
C GLU A 25 -9.78 6.60 -1.14
N TYR A 26 -11.12 6.46 -1.07
CA TYR A 26 -11.79 5.24 -0.64
C TYR A 26 -11.56 4.10 -1.62
N GLN A 27 -11.51 4.40 -2.93
CA GLN A 27 -11.17 3.40 -3.93
C GLN A 27 -9.72 2.91 -3.74
N ALA A 28 -8.79 3.83 -3.50
CA ALA A 28 -7.37 3.49 -3.31
C ALA A 28 -7.17 2.61 -2.07
N VAL A 29 -7.66 3.05 -0.90
CA VAL A 29 -7.51 2.27 0.34
C VAL A 29 -8.32 0.98 0.31
N GLY A 30 -9.52 1.01 -0.26
CA GLY A 30 -10.38 -0.17 -0.41
C GLY A 30 -9.74 -1.25 -1.27
N GLY A 31 -8.97 -0.87 -2.31
CA GLY A 31 -8.20 -1.79 -3.12
C GLY A 31 -7.11 -2.55 -2.36
N ILE A 32 -6.52 -1.94 -1.33
CA ILE A 32 -5.53 -2.59 -0.45
C ILE A 32 -6.23 -3.44 0.62
N VAL A 33 -7.21 -2.86 1.32
CA VAL A 33 -7.92 -3.54 2.43
C VAL A 33 -8.69 -4.76 1.95
N GLY A 34 -9.24 -4.73 0.73
CA GLY A 34 -9.94 -5.85 0.12
C GLY A 34 -9.03 -6.90 -0.54
N ALA A 35 -7.70 -6.67 -0.60
CA ALA A 35 -6.77 -7.59 -1.25
C ALA A 35 -6.54 -8.85 -0.40
N LYS A 36 -6.34 -9.99 -1.07
CA LYS A 36 -6.02 -11.26 -0.39
C LYS A 36 -4.53 -11.37 -0.05
N ILE A 37 -4.06 -10.50 0.82
CA ILE A 37 -2.69 -10.44 1.34
C ILE A 37 -2.70 -10.55 2.87
N SER A 38 -1.53 -10.74 3.48
CA SER A 38 -1.46 -10.78 4.94
C SER A 38 -1.65 -9.39 5.55
N GLU A 39 -2.04 -9.33 6.82
CA GLU A 39 -2.11 -8.06 7.56
C GLU A 39 -0.72 -7.38 7.66
N ASP A 40 0.35 -8.17 7.72
CA ASP A 40 1.71 -7.63 7.76
C ASP A 40 2.08 -6.96 6.41
N ASP A 41 1.72 -7.59 5.29
CA ASP A 41 1.88 -6.98 3.96
C ASP A 41 1.10 -5.68 3.84
N MET A 42 -0.13 -5.67 4.33
CA MET A 42 -0.98 -4.49 4.33
C MET A 42 -0.36 -3.35 5.16
N HIS A 43 0.17 -3.67 6.34
CA HIS A 43 0.80 -2.69 7.23
C HIS A 43 2.11 -2.15 6.66
N ASN A 44 2.86 -2.97 5.92
CA ASN A 44 4.03 -2.50 5.18
C ASN A 44 3.62 -1.42 4.16
N ILE A 45 2.61 -1.70 3.34
CA ILE A 45 2.14 -0.83 2.25
C ILE A 45 1.53 0.49 2.76
N LEU A 46 0.66 0.41 3.77
CA LEU A 46 -0.10 1.57 4.25
C LEU A 46 0.66 2.45 5.26
N HIS A 47 1.81 2.01 5.78
CA HIS A 47 2.51 2.76 6.84
C HIS A 47 4.03 2.53 6.85
N ARG A 48 4.50 1.32 7.20
CA ARG A 48 5.91 1.12 7.60
C ARG A 48 6.90 1.48 6.50
N ASN A 49 6.55 1.22 5.24
CA ASN A 49 7.41 1.57 4.11
C ASN A 49 7.58 3.08 3.95
N ALA A 50 6.49 3.84 4.09
CA ALA A 50 6.54 5.29 4.01
C ALA A 50 7.34 5.87 5.19
N GLN A 51 7.05 5.42 6.41
CA GLN A 51 7.76 5.83 7.63
C GLN A 51 9.28 5.56 7.53
N ARG A 52 9.67 4.41 6.97
CA ARG A 52 11.09 4.06 6.79
C ARG A 52 11.79 4.94 5.75
N LEU A 53 11.09 5.39 4.72
CA LEU A 53 11.69 6.07 3.56
C LEU A 53 11.59 7.61 3.62
N ILE A 54 10.60 8.14 4.33
CA ILE A 54 10.29 9.58 4.38
C ILE A 54 10.53 10.08 5.81
N PRO A 55 11.65 10.75 6.08
CA PRO A 55 11.94 11.32 7.38
C PRO A 55 10.86 12.33 7.81
N GLY A 56 10.33 12.19 9.02
CA GLY A 56 9.36 13.13 9.60
C GLY A 56 7.88 12.76 9.41
N PHE A 57 7.60 11.59 8.85
CA PHE A 57 6.29 10.92 8.94
C PHE A 57 6.23 9.95 10.11
#